data_AF-A0A1W9NUE0-F1
#
_entry.id   AF-A0A1W9NUE0-F1
#
_cell.length_a   1.000
_cell.length_b   1.000
_cell.length_c   1.000
_cell.angle_alpha   90.00
_cell.angle_beta   90.00
_cell.angle_gamma   90.00
#
_symmetry.space_group_name_H-M   'P 1'
#
loop_
_entity.id
_entity.type
_entity.pdbx_description
1 polymer ?
#
loop_
_entity_poly.entity_id
_entity_poly.type
_entity_poly.pdbx_seq_one_letter_code
_entity_poly.pdbx_strand_id
1 'polypeptide(L)' 'MTFKPLKIGKYIIEKPIIQGGMGVGISWDQLAGTVSKEGGLGVVSAVGTGVYKNRKYLDSKEMVGKEHRPLEAINFYS' A
#
# COMPACT_ATOMS: atom_id res chain seq x y z
N MET A 1 0.97 -23.11 -19.49
CA MET A 1 1.47 -23.51 -18.15
C MET A 1 0.51 -22.94 -17.11
N THR A 2 0.00 -23.77 -16.20
CA THR A 2 -0.88 -23.33 -15.10
C THR A 2 -0.07 -23.27 -13.82
N PHE A 3 -0.03 -22.11 -13.17
CA PHE A 3 0.61 -21.98 -11.86
C PHE A 3 -0.30 -22.58 -10.78
N LYS A 4 0.31 -23.21 -9.77
CA LYS A 4 -0.44 -23.73 -8.62
C LYS A 4 -0.93 -22.57 -7.75
N PRO A 5 -2.16 -22.60 -7.20
CA PRO A 5 -2.63 -21.61 -6.24
C PRO A 5 -1.70 -21.51 -5.02
N LEU A 6 -1.54 -20.30 -4.49
CA LEU A 6 -0.75 -20.06 -3.28
C LEU A 6 -1.65 -20.20 -2.05
N LYS A 7 -1.25 -21.04 -1.09
CA LYS A 7 -1.97 -21.20 0.18
C LYS A 7 -1.19 -20.54 1.31
N ILE A 8 -1.84 -19.65 2.04
CA ILE A 8 -1.29 -18.98 3.24
C ILE A 8 -2.25 -19.21 4.39
N GLY A 9 -1.92 -20.12 5.31
CA GLY A 9 -2.80 -20.53 6.39
C GLY A 9 -4.14 -21.06 5.85
N LYS A 10 -5.24 -20.36 6.16
CA LYS A 10 -6.60 -20.66 5.69
C LYS A 10 -6.97 -20.03 4.34
N TYR A 11 -6.14 -19.14 3.81
CA TYR A 11 -6.41 -18.41 2.59
C TYR A 11 -5.80 -19.10 1.38
N ILE A 12 -6.52 -19.06 0.25
CA ILE A 12 -6.08 -19.56 -1.04
C ILE A 12 -6.12 -18.39 -2.02
N ILE A 13 -4.99 -18.11 -2.66
CA ILE A 13 -4.86 -17.12 -3.72
C ILE A 13 -4.80 -17.88 -5.04
N GLU A 14 -5.86 -17.77 -5.85
CA GLU A 14 -6.04 -18.52 -7.09
C GLU A 14 -4.94 -18.22 -8.11
N LYS A 15 -4.65 -16.92 -8.29
CA LYS A 15 -3.55 -16.44 -9.12
C LYS A 15 -2.38 -16.15 -8.18
N PRO A 16 -1.26 -16.90 -8.20
CA PRO A 16 -0.13 -16.69 -7.29
C PRO A 16 0.69 -15.44 -7.67
N ILE A 17 0.00 -14.30 -7.74
CA ILE A 17 0.50 -12.97 -8.04
C ILE A 17 0.32 -12.14 -6.78
N ILE A 18 1.41 -11.54 -6.33
CA ILE A 18 1.44 -10.65 -5.17
C ILE A 18 1.80 -9.27 -5.68
N GLN A 19 0.93 -8.31 -5.41
CA GLN A 19 1.20 -6.92 -5.74
C GLN A 19 2.17 -6.32 -4.71
N GLY A 20 3.25 -5.66 -5.17
CA GLY A 20 4.28 -5.13 -4.27
C GLY A 20 3.82 -3.89 -3.50
N GLY A 21 4.03 -3.85 -2.18
CA GLY A 21 3.64 -2.73 -1.32
C GLY A 21 4.44 -1.45 -1.59
N MET A 22 3.88 -0.54 -2.39
CA MET A 22 4.46 0.77 -2.69
C MET A 22 3.91 1.85 -1.75
N GLY A 23 4.80 2.56 -1.04
CA GLY A 23 4.44 3.64 -0.13
C GLY A 23 3.93 4.91 -0.84
N VAL A 24 3.81 6.00 -0.08
CA VAL A 24 3.44 7.33 -0.62
C VAL A 24 2.06 7.30 -1.31
N GLY A 25 1.14 6.53 -0.76
CA GLY A 25 -0.26 6.47 -1.23
C GLY A 25 -0.47 5.72 -2.55
N ILE A 26 0.53 5.03 -3.10
CA ILE A 26 0.41 4.26 -4.35
C ILE A 26 -0.34 2.94 -4.13
N SER A 27 0.07 2.16 -3.13
CA SER A 27 -0.44 0.81 -2.86
C SER A 27 -1.45 0.80 -1.72
N TRP A 28 -2.68 1.23 -2.01
CA TRP A 28 -3.73 1.45 -1.02
C TRP A 28 -5.04 0.73 -1.38
N ASP A 29 -6.15 1.12 -0.74
CA ASP A 29 -7.47 0.51 -0.86
C ASP A 29 -7.90 0.19 -2.29
N GLN A 30 -7.74 1.13 -3.22
CA GLN A 30 -8.16 0.93 -4.61
C GLN A 30 -7.31 -0.12 -5.34
N LEU A 31 -5.97 0.02 -5.32
CA LEU A 31 -5.08 -0.91 -6.02
C LEU A 31 -5.08 -2.30 -5.37
N ALA A 32 -4.88 -2.38 -4.06
CA ALA A 32 -4.86 -3.64 -3.32
C ALA A 32 -6.22 -4.35 -3.37
N GLY A 33 -7.32 -3.58 -3.27
CA GLY A 33 -8.68 -4.11 -3.41
C GLY A 33 -8.94 -4.65 -4.80
N THR A 34 -8.52 -3.94 -5.86
CA THR A 34 -8.69 -4.40 -7.24
C THR A 34 -7.90 -5.68 -7.50
N VAL A 35 -6.63 -5.76 -7.06
CA VAL A 35 -5.82 -6.98 -7.19
C VAL A 35 -6.48 -8.16 -6.48
N SER A 36 -7.00 -7.94 -5.27
CA SER A 36 -7.68 -8.98 -4.50
C SER A 36 -8.98 -9.43 -5.16
N LYS A 37 -9.75 -8.50 -5.73
CA LYS A 37 -10.98 -8.79 -6.50
C LYS A 37 -10.69 -9.64 -7.74
N GLU A 38 -9.54 -9.41 -8.38
CA GLU A 38 -9.09 -10.17 -9.55
C GLU A 38 -8.43 -11.51 -9.20
N GLY A 39 -8.42 -11.93 -7.93
CA GLY A 39 -7.92 -13.23 -7.48
C GLY A 39 -6.42 -13.30 -7.20
N GLY A 40 -5.73 -12.16 -7.14
CA GLY A 40 -4.36 -12.03 -6.64
C GLY A 40 -4.30 -11.60 -5.17
N LEU A 41 -3.10 -11.42 -4.63
CA LEU A 41 -2.89 -10.86 -3.29
C LEU A 41 -2.56 -9.37 -3.37
N GLY A 42 -3.51 -8.52 -3.01
CA GLY A 42 -3.27 -7.08 -2.84
C GLY A 42 -2.55 -6.77 -1.53
N VAL A 43 -1.64 -5.79 -1.56
CA VAL A 43 -0.85 -5.39 -0.38
C VAL A 43 -1.06 -3.90 -0.11
N VAL A 44 -1.37 -3.54 1.14
CA VAL A 44 -1.45 -2.14 1.55
C VAL A 44 -0.13 -1.75 2.20
N SER A 45 0.51 -0.68 1.70
CA SER A 45 1.74 -0.17 2.29
C SER A 45 1.44 0.79 3.43
N ALA A 46 2.02 0.52 4.60
CA ALA A 46 1.99 1.42 5.75
C ALA A 46 3.01 2.57 5.63
N VAL A 47 3.88 2.56 4.61
CA VAL A 47 4.90 3.59 4.43
C VAL A 47 4.32 4.81 3.73
N GLY A 48 4.51 5.99 4.32
CA GLY A 48 4.04 7.26 3.78
C GLY A 48 2.52 7.34 3.77
N THR A 49 1.85 6.76 4.76
CA THR A 49 0.38 6.74 4.85
C THR A 49 -0.24 8.13 4.90
N GLY A 50 0.47 9.06 5.53
CA GLY A 50 0.09 10.46 5.63
C GLY A 50 -0.13 11.21 4.32
N VAL A 51 0.32 10.69 3.17
CA VAL A 51 0.05 11.34 1.87
C VAL A 51 -1.28 10.93 1.24
N TYR A 52 -1.92 9.88 1.77
CA TYR A 52 -3.12 9.30 1.18
C TYR A 52 -4.29 10.30 1.13
N LYS A 53 -5.09 10.23 0.05
CA LYS A 53 -6.21 11.13 -0.23
C LYS A 53 -5.83 12.61 -0.05
N ASN A 54 -4.75 13.04 -0.71
CA ASN A 54 -4.22 14.41 -0.60
C ASN A 54 -3.97 14.81 0.86
N ARG A 55 -3.42 13.89 1.66
CA ARG A 55 -3.09 14.08 3.08
C ARG A 55 -4.30 14.36 3.97
N LYS A 56 -5.48 13.86 3.62
CA LYS A 56 -6.72 14.06 4.39
C LYS A 56 -6.60 13.67 5.88
N TYR A 57 -5.70 12.74 6.20
CA TYR A 57 -5.57 12.15 7.53
C TYR A 57 -4.30 12.57 8.28
N LEU A 58 -3.44 13.39 7.67
CA LEU A 58 -2.24 13.89 8.34
C LEU A 58 -2.56 15.15 9.13
N ASP A 59 -2.03 15.27 10.35
CA ASP A 59 -2.05 16.55 11.05
C ASP A 59 -1.13 17.54 10.34
N SER A 60 -1.62 18.77 10.16
CA SER A 60 -0.86 19.92 9.68
C SER A 60 0.50 20.13 10.34
N LYS A 61 0.68 19.73 11.60
CA LYS A 61 1.94 19.89 12.35
C LYS A 61 3.02 18.87 11.97
N GLU A 62 2.67 17.79 11.30
CA GLU A 62 3.60 16.71 10.94
C GLU A 62 4.21 16.89 9.55
N MET A 63 3.87 17.99 8.87
CA MET A 63 4.45 18.31 7.56
C MET A 63 5.82 18.98 7.71
N VAL A 64 6.84 18.32 7.17
CA VAL A 64 8.22 18.81 7.16
C VAL A 64 8.61 19.23 5.73
N GLY A 65 9.33 20.35 5.60
CA GLY A 65 9.91 20.82 4.32
C GLY A 65 9.02 21.75 3.46
N LYS A 66 9.64 22.53 2.56
CA LYS A 66 8.99 23.55 1.72
C LYS A 66 7.91 23.01 0.77
N GLU A 67 8.04 21.75 0.36
CA GLU A 67 7.09 21.08 -0.55
C GLU A 67 6.12 20.14 0.19
N HIS A 68 6.16 20.12 1.52
CA HIS A 68 5.42 19.19 2.37
C HIS A 68 5.64 17.72 1.99
N ARG A 69 6.81 17.33 1.46
CA ARG A 69 7.09 15.93 1.09
C ARG A 69 7.91 15.28 2.21
N PRO A 70 7.72 13.98 2.49
CA PRO A 70 8.61 13.27 3.39
C PRO A 70 10.02 13.24 2.80
N LEU A 71 10.99 13.80 3.51
CA LEU A 71 12.38 13.92 3.08
C LEU A 71 13.27 12.84 3.71
N GLU A 72 12.97 12.48 4.95
CA GLU A 72 13.70 11.47 5.72
C GLU A 72 12.79 10.28 6.07
N ALA A 73 13.39 9.12 6.33
CA ALA A 73 12.67 7.89 6.68
C ALA A 73 11.67 8.10 7.83
N ILE A 74 12.05 8.92 8.82
CA ILE A 74 11.20 9.28 9.97
C ILE A 74 9.88 9.97 9.54
N ASN A 75 9.89 10.71 8.43
CA ASN A 75 8.73 11.45 7.93
C ASN A 75 7.74 10.57 7.16
N PHE A 76 8.10 9.31 6.85
CA PHE A 76 7.19 8.37 6.19
C PHE A 76 6.29 7.62 7.17
N TYR A 77 6.56 7.69 8.47
CA TYR A 77 5.81 6.97 9.50
C TYR A 77 5.06 7.91 10.46
N SER A 78 4.90 9.17 10.05
CA SER A 78 4.11 10.20 10.72
C SER A 78 2.62 9.96 10.49
#